data_AF-A0A2J6THG9-F1
#
_entry.id   AF-A0A2J6THG9-F1
#
_cell.length_a   1.000
_cell.length_b   1.000
_cell.length_c   1.000
_cell.angle_alpha   90.00
_cell.angle_beta   90.00
_cell.angle_gamma   90.00
#
_symmetry.space_group_name_H-M   'P 1'
#
loop_
_entity.id
_entity.type
_entity.pdbx_description
1 polymer ?
#
loop_
_entity_poly.entity_id
_entity_poly.type
_entity_poly.pdbx_seq_one_letter_code
_entity_poly.pdbx_strand_id
1 'polypeptide(L)'
;VRWKDQAFVLMMSSFMSGDERVLRLRKRPKETSSKAKTARVPFGSQATKVLSIPAIADGYNYHMGAVDEFDHLTAQNAGLRHVRREGHQALEHWLLRTVLINCYLLALYSDIPEPRQVSFRSQQDFRRQLIGALVAK
;
A
#
# COMPACT_ATOMS: atom_id res chain seq x y z
N VAL A 1 18.29 -12.20 8.54
CA VAL A 1 18.75 -12.22 7.13
C VAL A 1 19.54 -10.98 6.80
N ARG A 2 20.70 -11.15 6.14
CA ARG A 2 21.49 -10.06 5.58
C ARG A 2 21.30 -10.04 4.08
N TRP A 3 20.78 -8.95 3.53
CA TRP A 3 20.48 -8.85 2.10
C TRP A 3 21.05 -7.57 1.52
N LYS A 4 21.75 -7.68 0.38
CA LYS A 4 22.27 -6.53 -0.35
C LYS A 4 21.48 -6.36 -1.64
N ASP A 5 20.62 -5.34 -1.66
CA ASP A 5 19.95 -4.85 -2.87
C ASP A 5 20.52 -3.47 -3.21
N GLN A 6 19.67 -2.46 -3.49
CA GLN A 6 20.13 -1.08 -3.58
C GLN A 6 20.84 -0.64 -2.29
N ALA A 7 20.30 -1.02 -1.13
CA ALA A 7 20.93 -0.83 0.16
C ALA A 7 21.25 -2.18 0.81
N PHE A 8 22.11 -2.15 1.83
CA PHE A 8 22.24 -3.30 2.71
C PHE A 8 21.08 -3.28 3.71
N VAL A 9 20.35 -4.38 3.80
CA VAL A 9 19.13 -4.50 4.59
C VAL A 9 19.28 -5.69 5.55
N LEU A 10 18.95 -5.44 6.81
CA LEU A 10 18.82 -6.46 7.84
C LEU A 10 17.33 -6.73 8.03
N MET A 11 16.94 -8.01 7.91
CA MET A 11 15.57 -8.45 8.13
C MET A 11 15.53 -9.50 9.23
N MET A 12 14.49 -9.44 10.04
CA MET A 12 14.20 -10.39 11.10
C MET A 12 12.75 -10.86 10.96
N SER A 13 12.50 -12.14 11.18
CA SER A 13 11.16 -12.73 11.19
C SER A 13 11.12 -13.81 12.27
N SER A 14 9.96 -13.98 12.89
CA SER A 14 9.69 -15.04 13.86
C SER A 14 9.14 -16.32 13.23
N PHE A 15 8.66 -16.24 11.97
CA PHE A 15 7.95 -17.35 11.31
C PHE A 15 8.57 -17.81 10.00
N MET A 16 9.41 -16.99 9.37
CA MET A 16 10.10 -17.35 8.12
C MET A 16 11.55 -17.74 8.39
N SER A 17 12.02 -18.75 7.66
CA SER A 17 13.43 -19.13 7.70
C SER A 17 14.31 -18.08 7.01
N GLY A 18 15.48 -17.81 7.58
CA GLY A 18 16.41 -16.82 7.03
C GLY A 18 17.09 -17.24 5.72
N ASP A 19 17.14 -18.54 5.47
CA ASP A 19 17.85 -19.13 4.34
C ASP A 19 16.92 -19.47 3.16
N GLU A 20 15.60 -19.32 3.36
CA GLU A 20 14.62 -19.56 2.32
C GLU A 20 14.76 -18.54 1.18
N ARG A 21 14.74 -19.05 -0.05
CA ARG A 21 14.93 -18.27 -1.28
C ARG A 21 13.77 -18.50 -2.24
N VAL A 22 13.38 -17.46 -2.94
CA VAL A 22 12.37 -17.51 -4.00
C VAL A 22 12.92 -16.92 -5.30
N LEU A 23 12.50 -17.48 -6.44
CA LEU A 23 12.82 -16.95 -7.76
C LEU A 23 11.81 -15.87 -8.14
N ARG A 24 12.28 -14.66 -8.44
CA ARG A 24 11.43 -13.55 -8.90
C ARG A 24 12.00 -12.91 -10.15
N LEU A 25 11.13 -12.63 -11.12
CA LEU A 25 11.47 -11.76 -12.25
C LEU A 25 11.58 -10.34 -11.73
N ARG A 26 12.79 -9.76 -11.81
CA ARG A 26 13.04 -8.39 -11.37
C ARG A 26 13.44 -7.51 -12.55
N LYS A 27 13.17 -6.21 -12.40
CA LYS A 27 13.64 -5.17 -13.31
C LYS A 27 15.02 -4.67 -12.86
N ARG A 28 15.94 -4.52 -13.81
CA ARG A 28 17.25 -3.94 -13.55
C ARG A 28 17.07 -2.48 -13.07
N PRO A 29 17.71 -2.09 -11.94
CA PRO A 29 17.70 -0.69 -11.50
C PRO A 29 18.27 0.25 -12.56
N LYS A 30 17.77 1.49 -12.63
CA LYS A 30 18.28 2.51 -13.55
C LYS A 30 19.74 2.84 -13.26
N GLU A 31 20.49 3.18 -14.31
CA GLU A 31 21.89 3.62 -14.20
C GLU A 31 22.07 4.85 -13.30
N THR A 32 21.07 5.74 -13.30
CA THR A 32 21.02 6.95 -12.46
C THR A 32 20.80 6.68 -10.97
N SER A 33 20.44 5.44 -10.57
CA SER A 33 20.36 5.09 -9.15
C SER A 33 21.76 4.83 -8.60
N SER A 34 22.32 5.86 -7.95
CA SER A 34 23.68 5.89 -7.40
C SER A 34 23.97 4.74 -6.43
N LYS A 35 22.97 4.31 -5.66
CA LYS A 35 23.11 3.23 -4.66
C LYS A 35 22.94 1.83 -5.25
N ALA A 36 22.38 1.69 -6.45
CA ALA A 36 22.01 0.39 -7.02
C ALA A 36 23.11 -0.27 -7.86
N LYS A 37 24.36 0.22 -7.84
CA LYS A 37 25.47 -0.34 -8.64
C LYS A 37 25.66 -1.84 -8.36
N THR A 38 25.70 -2.24 -7.09
CA THR A 38 25.84 -3.65 -6.69
C THR A 38 24.64 -4.50 -7.11
N ALA A 39 23.42 -3.98 -6.91
CA ALA A 39 22.19 -4.68 -7.30
C ALA A 39 22.03 -4.88 -8.81
N ARG A 40 22.74 -4.09 -9.64
CA ARG A 40 22.75 -4.22 -11.10
C ARG A 40 23.68 -5.32 -11.61
N VAL A 41 24.74 -5.67 -10.87
CA VAL A 41 25.75 -6.66 -11.31
C VAL A 41 25.12 -7.99 -11.75
N PRO A 42 24.17 -8.58 -11.00
CA PRO A 42 23.55 -9.84 -11.40
C PRO A 42 22.79 -9.78 -12.73
N PHE A 43 22.34 -8.59 -13.16
CA PHE A 43 21.56 -8.42 -14.40
C PHE A 43 22.43 -8.42 -15.67
N GLY A 44 23.73 -8.12 -15.57
CA GLY A 44 24.58 -7.95 -16.76
C GLY A 44 24.03 -6.87 -17.69
N SER A 45 23.79 -7.19 -18.97
CA SER A 45 23.15 -6.30 -19.96
C SER A 45 21.61 -6.39 -19.96
N GLN A 46 21.01 -7.35 -19.25
CA GLN A 46 19.58 -7.61 -19.33
C GLN A 46 18.75 -6.55 -18.59
N ALA A 47 17.64 -6.11 -19.19
CA ALA A 47 16.72 -5.15 -18.57
C ALA A 47 15.86 -5.78 -17.46
N THR A 48 15.60 -7.09 -17.55
CA THR A 48 14.89 -7.90 -16.56
C THR A 48 15.61 -9.24 -16.41
N LYS A 49 15.57 -9.82 -15.21
CA LYS A 49 16.20 -11.12 -14.93
C LYS A 49 15.50 -11.84 -13.78
N VAL A 50 15.41 -13.16 -13.87
CA VAL A 50 14.96 -14.00 -12.75
C VAL A 50 16.11 -14.12 -11.76
N LEU A 51 15.90 -13.68 -10.53
CA LEU A 51 16.90 -13.69 -9.46
C LEU A 51 16.38 -14.45 -8.24
N SER A 52 17.28 -15.18 -7.59
CA SER A 52 17.05 -15.78 -6.27
C SER A 52 17.19 -14.71 -5.19
N ILE A 53 16.08 -14.37 -4.54
CA ILE A 53 16.02 -13.39 -3.45
C ILE A 53 15.56 -14.06 -2.15
N PRO A 54 15.91 -13.53 -0.97
CA PRO A 54 15.40 -14.07 0.29
C PRO A 54 13.87 -14.02 0.32
N ALA A 55 13.22 -15.11 0.69
CA ALA A 55 11.76 -15.19 0.78
C ALA A 55 11.18 -14.12 1.72
N ILE A 56 11.88 -13.83 2.82
CA ILE A 56 11.51 -12.75 3.75
C ILE A 56 11.46 -11.38 3.06
N ALA A 57 12.40 -11.08 2.17
CA ALA A 57 12.44 -9.81 1.46
C ALA A 57 11.27 -9.69 0.47
N ASP A 58 10.92 -10.79 -0.18
CA ASP A 58 9.78 -10.87 -1.10
C ASP A 58 8.46 -10.69 -0.36
N GLY A 59 8.25 -11.45 0.73
CA GLY A 59 7.05 -11.35 1.56
C GLY A 59 6.89 -9.98 2.19
N TYR A 60 7.98 -9.39 2.72
CA TYR A 60 7.97 -8.00 3.20
C TYR A 60 7.47 -7.05 2.10
N ASN A 61 8.17 -6.99 0.95
CA ASN A 61 7.82 -6.08 -0.15
C ASN A 61 6.38 -6.23 -0.64
N TYR A 62 5.83 -7.44 -0.64
CA TYR A 62 4.47 -7.69 -1.08
C TYR A 62 3.41 -7.16 -0.09
N HIS A 63 3.70 -7.14 1.21
CA HIS A 63 2.72 -6.85 2.27
C HIS A 63 2.90 -5.52 3.00
N MET A 64 4.03 -4.82 2.85
CA MET A 64 4.30 -3.55 3.54
C MET A 64 3.33 -2.41 3.22
N GLY A 65 2.77 -2.41 2.01
CA GLY A 65 2.11 -1.23 1.44
C GLY A 65 0.75 -0.88 2.05
N ALA A 66 0.19 -1.71 2.94
CA ALA A 66 -1.17 -1.54 3.43
C ALA A 66 -1.39 -0.20 4.17
N VAL A 67 -0.42 0.22 4.98
CA VAL A 67 -0.50 1.51 5.71
C VAL A 67 -0.35 2.68 4.73
N ASP A 68 0.62 2.60 3.82
CA ASP A 68 0.84 3.63 2.80
C ASP A 68 -0.38 3.78 1.87
N GLU A 69 -1.06 2.68 1.56
CA GLU A 69 -2.29 2.68 0.77
C GLU A 69 -3.43 3.37 1.52
N PHE A 70 -3.60 3.10 2.81
CA PHE A 70 -4.57 3.81 3.65
C PHE A 70 -4.28 5.31 3.73
N ASP A 71 -3.02 5.69 3.92
CA ASP A 71 -2.59 7.09 3.94
C ASP A 71 -2.82 7.77 2.59
N HIS A 72 -2.62 7.04 1.49
CA HIS A 72 -2.91 7.53 0.16
C HIS A 72 -4.41 7.81 -0.04
N LEU A 73 -5.29 6.89 0.34
CA LEU A 73 -6.75 7.07 0.31
C LEU A 73 -7.19 8.26 1.19
N THR A 74 -6.54 8.42 2.33
CA THR A 74 -6.76 9.56 3.24
C THR A 74 -6.37 10.88 2.58
N ALA A 75 -5.20 10.95 1.95
CA ALA A 75 -4.65 12.15 1.32
C ALA A 75 -5.47 12.58 0.10
N GLN A 76 -5.90 11.63 -0.75
CA GLN A 76 -6.75 11.92 -1.92
C GLN A 76 -8.10 12.53 -1.54
N ASN A 77 -8.60 12.25 -0.33
CA ASN A 77 -9.91 12.70 0.14
C ASN A 77 -9.81 13.54 1.42
N ALA A 78 -8.80 14.41 1.51
CA ALA A 78 -8.54 15.22 2.69
C ALA A 78 -9.64 16.27 2.97
N GLY A 79 -10.47 16.62 1.98
CA GLY A 79 -11.47 17.68 2.12
C GLY A 79 -10.83 19.07 2.29
N LEU A 80 -11.69 20.10 2.42
CA LEU A 80 -11.26 21.51 2.50
C LEU A 80 -11.14 22.04 3.93
N ARG A 81 -11.55 21.26 4.94
CA ARG A 81 -11.61 21.73 6.32
C ARG A 81 -10.21 21.73 6.94
N HIS A 82 -9.70 22.91 7.24
CA HIS A 82 -8.58 23.05 8.17
C HIS A 82 -9.08 22.73 9.58
N VAL A 83 -8.61 21.61 10.13
CA VAL A 83 -8.85 21.24 11.53
C VAL A 83 -7.83 21.98 12.38
N ARG A 84 -8.29 22.83 13.29
CA ARG A 84 -7.41 23.53 14.24
C ARG A 84 -6.76 22.48 15.16
N ARG A 85 -5.47 22.64 15.48
CA ARG A 85 -4.65 21.68 16.24
C ARG A 85 -5.04 21.60 17.73
N GLU A 86 -6.31 21.33 18.03
CA GLU A 86 -6.73 20.92 19.36
C GLU A 86 -6.76 19.39 19.39
N GLY A 87 -6.19 18.78 20.44
CA GLY A 87 -5.87 17.35 20.45
C GLY A 87 -7.07 16.44 20.17
N HIS A 88 -8.23 16.73 20.76
CA HIS A 88 -9.45 15.94 20.56
C HIS A 88 -10.01 16.07 19.14
N GLN A 89 -10.04 17.27 18.57
CA GLN A 89 -10.53 17.52 17.20
C GLN A 89 -9.68 16.76 16.17
N ALA A 90 -8.35 16.73 16.35
CA ALA A 90 -7.47 15.97 15.46
C ALA A 90 -7.80 14.47 15.47
N LEU A 91 -8.07 13.90 16.65
CA LEU A 91 -8.44 12.49 16.80
C LEU A 91 -9.81 12.20 16.20
N GLU A 92 -10.82 13.02 16.48
CA GLU A 92 -12.17 12.88 15.92
C GLU A 92 -12.13 12.89 14.38
N HIS A 93 -11.38 13.84 13.80
CA HIS A 93 -11.23 13.94 12.36
C HIS A 93 -10.49 12.75 11.75
N TRP A 94 -9.47 12.23 12.43
CA TRP A 94 -8.75 11.03 12.00
C TRP A 94 -9.63 9.77 12.08
N LEU A 95 -10.41 9.61 13.16
CA LEU A 95 -11.36 8.50 13.33
C LEU A 95 -12.42 8.51 12.23
N LEU A 96 -13.02 9.67 11.94
CA LEU A 96 -14.02 9.80 10.88
C LEU A 96 -13.44 9.39 9.52
N ARG A 97 -12.22 9.82 9.18
CA ARG A 97 -11.55 9.42 7.92
C ARG A 97 -11.33 7.92 7.86
N THR A 98 -10.91 7.32 8.98
CA THR A 98 -10.70 5.87 9.10
C THR A 98 -11.99 5.11 8.86
N VAL A 99 -13.09 5.51 9.51
CA VAL A 99 -14.40 4.90 9.30
C VAL A 99 -14.84 5.01 7.83
N LEU A 100 -14.72 6.19 7.21
CA LEU A 100 -15.10 6.39 5.81
C LEU A 100 -14.28 5.55 4.83
N ILE A 101 -12.98 5.35 5.09
CA ILE A 101 -12.12 4.47 4.29
C ILE A 101 -12.52 3.02 4.50
N ASN A 102 -12.72 2.58 5.74
CA ASN A 102 -13.13 1.20 6.03
C ASN A 102 -14.49 0.87 5.40
N CYS A 103 -15.49 1.76 5.49
CA CYS A 103 -16.77 1.58 4.82
C CYS A 103 -16.62 1.48 3.30
N TYR A 104 -15.75 2.31 2.70
CA TYR A 104 -15.45 2.24 1.27
C TYR A 104 -14.81 0.92 0.89
N LEU A 105 -13.79 0.46 1.63
CA LEU A 105 -13.09 -0.81 1.35
C LEU A 105 -14.03 -2.00 1.54
N LEU A 106 -14.85 -2.01 2.58
CA LEU A 106 -15.88 -3.04 2.79
C LEU A 106 -16.88 -3.05 1.63
N ALA A 107 -17.36 -1.89 1.19
CA ALA A 107 -18.27 -1.82 0.05
C ALA A 107 -17.57 -2.26 -1.24
N LEU A 108 -16.29 -1.93 -1.44
CA LEU A 108 -15.52 -2.28 -2.63
C LEU A 108 -15.35 -3.79 -2.74
N TYR A 109 -14.88 -4.43 -1.66
CA TYR A 109 -14.57 -5.86 -1.56
C TYR A 109 -15.75 -6.74 -1.15
N SER A 110 -16.96 -6.16 -0.96
CA SER A 110 -18.13 -6.94 -0.61
C SER A 110 -18.55 -7.87 -1.75
N ASP A 111 -18.58 -9.17 -1.50
CA ASP A 111 -19.15 -10.16 -2.42
C ASP A 111 -20.69 -10.14 -2.28
N ILE A 112 -21.33 -9.21 -2.98
CA ILE A 112 -22.80 -9.07 -3.01
C ILE A 112 -23.31 -9.69 -4.32
N PRO A 113 -24.35 -10.55 -4.29
CA PRO A 113 -24.98 -11.07 -5.50
C PRO A 113 -25.49 -9.94 -6.40
N GLU A 114 -25.25 -10.05 -7.70
CA GLU A 114 -25.77 -9.09 -8.67
C GLU A 114 -27.31 -9.14 -8.75
N PRO A 115 -28.00 -8.00 -8.97
CA PRO A 115 -27.44 -6.67 -9.19
C PRO A 115 -27.08 -5.94 -7.89
N ARG A 116 -25.88 -5.35 -7.83
CA ARG A 116 -25.48 -4.49 -6.71
C ARG A 116 -26.41 -3.27 -6.62
N GLN A 117 -27.04 -3.07 -5.45
CA GLN A 117 -27.90 -1.89 -5.22
C GLN A 117 -27.13 -0.57 -5.25
N VAL A 118 -25.82 -0.61 -4.93
CA VAL A 118 -24.95 0.56 -4.87
C VAL A 118 -23.70 0.28 -5.70
N SER A 119 -23.43 1.14 -6.67
CA SER A 119 -22.19 1.12 -7.46
C SER A 119 -21.54 2.50 -7.40
N PHE A 120 -20.21 2.52 -7.34
CA PHE A 120 -19.42 3.74 -7.28
C PHE A 120 -18.13 3.55 -8.08
N ARG A 121 -17.67 4.63 -8.73
CA ARG A 121 -16.47 4.60 -9.58
C ARG A 121 -15.19 4.93 -8.82
N SER A 122 -15.32 5.55 -7.65
CA SER A 122 -14.19 5.99 -6.82
C SER A 122 -14.64 6.18 -5.38
N GLN A 123 -13.68 6.31 -4.46
CA GLN A 123 -13.97 6.67 -3.08
C GLN A 123 -14.71 8.02 -2.96
N GLN A 124 -14.41 8.99 -3.83
CA GLN A 124 -15.07 10.29 -3.81
C GLN A 124 -16.55 10.15 -4.18
N ASP A 125 -16.85 9.35 -5.21
CA ASP A 125 -18.22 9.03 -5.63
C ASP A 125 -18.98 8.29 -4.52
N PHE A 126 -18.36 7.27 -3.92
CA PHE A 126 -18.90 6.57 -2.76
C PHE A 126 -19.27 7.53 -1.61
N ARG A 127 -18.36 8.44 -1.24
CA ARG A 127 -18.61 9.42 -0.18
C ARG A 127 -19.75 10.39 -0.52
N ARG A 128 -19.89 10.80 -1.78
CA ARG A 128 -21.01 11.66 -2.22
C ARG A 128 -22.34 10.94 -2.08
N GLN A 129 -22.42 9.67 -2.51
CA GLN A 129 -23.62 8.85 -2.36
C GLN A 129 -23.97 8.63 -0.89
N LEU A 130 -22.97 8.35 -0.05
CA LEU A 130 -23.14 8.21 1.39
C LEU A 130 -23.70 9.49 2.04
N ILE A 131 -23.15 10.65 1.70
CA ILE A 131 -23.67 11.94 2.19
C ILE A 131 -25.11 12.17 1.73
N GLY A 132 -25.40 11.89 0.44
CA GLY A 132 -26.76 11.99 -0.09
C GLY A 132 -27.76 11.14 0.70
N ALA A 133 -27.38 9.90 1.03
CA ALA A 133 -28.21 9.00 1.83
C ALA A 133 -28.37 9.43 3.30
N LEU A 134 -27.35 10.07 3.89
CA LEU A 134 -27.39 10.54 5.27
C LEU A 134 -28.21 11.83 5.44
N VAL A 135 -28.20 12.72 4.44
CA VAL A 135 -28.89 14.02 4.49
C VAL A 135 -30.34 13.93 4.00
N ALA A 136 -30.68 12.93 3.19
CA ALA A 136 -32.05 12.71 2.72
C ALA A 136 -32.99 12.09 3.77
N LYS A 137 -32.51 11.88 5.01
CA LYS A 137 -33.30 11.46 6.18
C LYS A 137 -33.62 12.66 7.06
#